data_AF-A0A6P1EJ92-F1
#
_entry.id   AF-A0A6P1EJ92-F1
#
_cell.length_a   1.000
_cell.length_b   1.000
_cell.length_c   1.000
_cell.angle_alpha   90.00
_cell.angle_beta   90.00
_cell.angle_gamma   90.00
#
_symmetry.space_group_name_H-M   'P 1'
#
loop_
_entity.id
_entity.type
_entity.pdbx_description
1 polymer ?
#
loop_
_entity_poly.entity_id
_entity_poly.type
_entity_poly.pdbx_seq_one_letter_code
_entity_poly.pdbx_strand_id
1 'polypeptide(L)'
;MNPLLRQGSALLIVVGLTACTPPDPPLLPAAPASPAAIAPAQVPASNDDDVANRPIEDEPEPPAPAPDAVPAPAVVSVALDHAGDIVIGQRFTAADADATWHSAGLSEGGQAGSCEYYERGSLPEGISMMVDDDHVQRFELAPLDGTDETITQAGPFGLRLGMTRDAALKRLPKGSLAQPHAYDPETGQYLTWQDPGSDLAIRLEIFDGVISTLYWGASGAVELIEGCA
;
A
#
# COMPACT_ATOMS: atom_id res chain seq x y z
N MET A 1 29.44 -72.68 45.71
CA MET A 1 28.94 -72.73 47.09
C MET A 1 28.91 -71.29 47.60
N ASN A 2 27.73 -70.77 47.92
CA ASN A 2 27.46 -69.43 48.49
C ASN A 2 27.32 -69.55 50.02
N PRO A 3 27.54 -68.49 50.83
CA PRO A 3 26.39 -67.65 51.20
C PRO A 3 26.64 -66.14 51.44
N LEU A 4 25.49 -65.44 51.39
CA LEU A 4 25.07 -64.07 51.76
C LEU A 4 25.62 -63.58 53.13
N LEU A 5 25.75 -62.28 53.49
CA LEU A 5 24.72 -61.22 53.58
C LEU A 5 25.34 -59.80 53.80
N ARG A 6 24.81 -58.80 53.07
CA ARG A 6 24.10 -57.58 53.54
C ARG A 6 24.73 -56.61 54.57
N GLN A 7 24.98 -55.38 54.12
CA GLN A 7 24.76 -54.04 54.75
C GLN A 7 25.44 -53.02 53.80
N GLY A 8 24.93 -51.86 53.39
CA GLY A 8 23.84 -50.98 53.80
C GLY A 8 24.30 -49.55 53.46
N SER A 9 23.39 -48.70 52.94
CA SER A 9 23.55 -47.24 52.72
C SER A 9 24.32 -46.84 51.45
N ALA A 10 23.65 -46.46 50.35
CA ALA A 10 22.92 -45.22 50.09
C ALA A 10 23.85 -44.03 49.77
N LEU A 11 23.89 -43.64 48.49
CA LEU A 11 23.77 -42.25 48.06
C LEU A 11 23.28 -42.22 46.61
N LEU A 12 21.96 -42.19 46.43
CA LEU A 12 21.34 -41.78 45.16
C LEU A 12 21.43 -40.25 45.12
N ILE A 13 22.30 -39.73 44.27
CA ILE A 13 22.28 -38.31 43.91
C ILE A 13 21.10 -38.12 42.97
N VAL A 14 19.98 -37.67 43.51
CA VAL A 14 18.88 -37.12 42.72
C VAL A 14 19.30 -35.71 42.33
N VAL A 15 19.73 -35.54 41.08
CA VAL A 15 19.86 -34.21 40.47
C VAL A 15 18.45 -33.73 40.15
N GLY A 16 17.87 -32.94 41.04
CA GLY A 16 16.68 -32.17 40.74
C GLY A 16 17.04 -31.06 39.76
N LEU A 17 16.68 -31.24 38.49
CA LEU A 17 16.60 -30.13 37.54
C LEU A 17 15.40 -29.27 37.95
N THR A 18 15.61 -28.37 38.90
CA THR A 18 14.69 -27.26 39.14
C THR A 18 14.73 -26.37 37.90
N ALA A 19 13.62 -26.33 37.17
CA ALA A 19 13.41 -25.34 36.12
C ALA A 19 13.63 -23.95 36.70
N CYS A 20 14.64 -23.24 36.19
CA CYS A 20 14.78 -21.81 36.41
C CYS A 20 13.70 -21.12 35.57
N THR A 21 12.52 -20.89 36.15
CA THR A 21 11.57 -19.93 35.59
C THR A 21 12.16 -18.53 35.79
N PRO A 22 12.39 -17.73 34.72
CA PRO A 22 12.76 -16.34 34.87
C PRO A 22 11.68 -15.60 35.68
N PRO A 23 12.04 -14.72 36.62
CA PRO A 23 11.04 -13.88 37.28
C PRO A 23 10.34 -12.98 36.25
N ASP A 24 9.02 -12.88 36.35
CA ASP A 24 8.25 -11.94 35.53
C ASP A 24 8.80 -10.52 35.70
N PRO A 25 9.04 -9.78 34.60
CA PRO A 25 9.42 -8.39 34.71
C PRO A 25 8.28 -7.60 35.37
N PRO A 26 8.58 -6.58 36.20
CA PRO A 26 7.56 -5.76 36.80
C PRO A 26 6.76 -5.06 35.70
N LEU A 27 5.46 -5.37 35.62
CA LEU A 27 4.51 -4.65 34.78
C LEU A 27 4.39 -3.23 35.33
N LEU A 28 5.03 -2.28 34.66
CA LEU A 28 4.75 -0.87 34.86
C LEU A 28 3.30 -0.59 34.41
N PRO A 29 2.50 0.14 35.19
CA PRO A 29 1.17 0.54 34.74
C PRO A 29 1.30 1.33 33.44
N ALA A 30 0.46 0.99 32.45
CA ALA A 30 0.37 1.75 31.22
C ALA A 30 0.14 3.23 31.56
N ALA A 31 1.02 4.11 31.06
CA ALA A 31 0.78 5.53 31.12
C ALA A 31 -0.56 5.82 30.42
N PRO A 32 -1.41 6.71 30.96
CA PRO A 32 -2.60 7.12 30.24
C PRO A 32 -2.17 7.70 28.90
N ALA A 33 -2.73 7.18 27.81
CA ALA A 33 -2.58 7.77 26.50
C ALA A 33 -3.19 9.17 26.55
N SER A 34 -2.33 10.18 26.70
CA SER A 34 -2.72 11.56 26.42
C SER A 34 -3.10 11.63 24.95
N PRO A 35 -4.32 12.06 24.60
CA PRO A 35 -4.65 12.28 23.20
C PRO A 35 -3.65 13.26 22.59
N ALA A 36 -3.14 12.92 21.41
CA ALA A 36 -2.27 13.80 20.64
C ALA A 36 -2.95 15.17 20.51
N ALA A 37 -2.21 16.23 20.83
CA ALA A 37 -2.69 17.59 20.68
C ALA A 37 -2.99 17.84 19.19
N ILE A 38 -4.27 18.08 18.89
CA ILE A 38 -4.73 18.53 17.58
C ILE A 38 -4.14 19.93 17.37
N ALA A 39 -3.29 20.07 16.35
CA ALA A 39 -2.92 21.39 15.87
C ALA A 39 -4.17 22.06 15.28
N PRO A 40 -4.49 23.32 15.62
CA PRO A 40 -5.64 23.99 15.06
C PRO A 40 -5.46 24.16 13.55
N ALA A 41 -6.56 24.05 12.81
CA ALA A 41 -6.60 24.32 11.38
C ALA A 41 -6.01 25.70 11.08
N GLN A 42 -5.05 25.75 10.14
CA GLN A 42 -4.59 27.03 9.61
C GLN A 42 -5.74 27.66 8.83
N VAL A 43 -6.21 28.81 9.32
CA VAL A 43 -7.17 29.67 8.63
C VAL A 43 -6.53 30.13 7.32
N PRO A 44 -7.19 29.99 6.16
CA PRO A 44 -6.68 30.56 4.92
C PRO A 44 -6.58 32.08 5.05
N ALA A 45 -5.45 32.65 4.63
CA ALA A 45 -5.30 34.09 4.54
C ALA A 45 -6.36 34.65 3.58
N SER A 46 -7.24 35.51 4.10
CA SER A 46 -8.15 36.33 3.29
C SER A 46 -7.32 37.40 2.62
N ASN A 47 -7.14 37.29 1.30
CA ASN A 47 -6.72 38.43 0.50
C ASN A 47 -7.99 39.22 0.12
N ASP A 48 -8.52 39.96 1.09
CA ASP A 48 -9.28 41.17 0.76
C ASP A 48 -8.26 42.18 0.26
N ASP A 49 -8.32 42.52 -1.03
CA ASP A 49 -8.32 43.92 -1.46
C ASP A 49 -8.59 44.06 -2.97
N ASP A 50 -9.39 45.09 -3.26
CA ASP A 50 -9.50 45.86 -4.50
C ASP A 50 -10.51 45.45 -5.59
N VAL A 51 -11.80 45.48 -5.21
CA VAL A 51 -12.94 45.72 -6.14
C VAL A 51 -13.44 47.17 -5.98
N ALA A 52 -12.54 48.14 -5.81
CA ALA A 52 -12.91 49.55 -5.66
C ALA A 52 -12.65 50.40 -6.93
N ASN A 53 -12.39 49.79 -8.09
CA ASN A 53 -12.23 50.54 -9.36
C ASN A 53 -12.58 49.72 -10.62
N ARG A 54 -13.87 49.41 -10.85
CA ARG A 54 -14.35 49.00 -12.18
C ARG A 54 -15.68 49.70 -12.54
N PRO A 55 -15.80 50.31 -13.73
CA PRO A 55 -17.04 50.94 -14.19
C PRO A 55 -18.19 49.94 -14.31
N ILE A 56 -19.42 50.37 -14.05
CA ILE A 56 -20.65 49.60 -14.28
C ILE A 56 -20.89 49.59 -15.80
N GLU A 57 -20.69 48.44 -16.44
CA GLU A 57 -21.07 48.17 -17.83
C GLU A 57 -22.46 47.51 -17.86
N ASP A 58 -23.25 47.91 -18.85
CA ASP A 58 -24.65 47.55 -19.08
C ASP A 58 -24.86 46.04 -19.30
N GLU A 59 -26.03 45.55 -18.90
CA GLU A 59 -26.42 44.13 -18.87
C GLU A 59 -26.39 43.49 -20.28
N PRO A 60 -25.62 42.41 -20.54
CA PRO A 60 -25.65 41.74 -21.83
C PRO A 60 -26.84 40.76 -21.91
N GLU A 61 -27.52 40.82 -23.04
CA GLU A 61 -28.64 39.97 -23.45
C GLU A 61 -28.37 38.47 -23.21
N PRO A 62 -29.35 37.69 -22.70
CA PRO A 62 -29.14 36.30 -22.34
C PRO A 62 -28.73 35.45 -23.57
N PRO A 63 -27.72 34.58 -23.44
CA PRO A 63 -27.27 33.76 -24.55
C PRO A 63 -28.32 32.70 -24.90
N ALA A 64 -28.46 32.45 -26.21
CA ALA A 64 -29.24 31.33 -26.74
C ALA A 64 -28.78 29.99 -26.14
N PRO A 65 -29.68 29.00 -25.97
CA PRO A 65 -29.34 27.73 -25.37
C PRO A 65 -28.26 27.02 -26.21
N ALA A 66 -27.17 26.62 -25.55
CA ALA A 66 -26.12 25.82 -26.16
C ALA A 66 -26.69 24.46 -26.62
N PRO A 67 -26.25 23.92 -27.76
CA PRO A 67 -26.62 22.56 -28.16
C PRO A 67 -26.07 21.57 -27.12
N ASP A 68 -26.87 20.55 -26.83
CA ASP A 68 -26.62 19.50 -25.84
C ASP A 68 -25.13 19.15 -25.72
N ALA A 69 -24.52 19.57 -24.61
CA ALA A 69 -23.21 19.10 -24.23
C ALA A 69 -23.32 17.59 -24.03
N VAL A 70 -22.78 16.81 -24.98
CA VAL A 70 -22.61 15.37 -24.82
C VAL A 70 -21.84 15.16 -23.52
N PRO A 71 -22.39 14.41 -22.54
CA PRO A 71 -21.67 14.17 -21.29
C PRO A 71 -20.35 13.51 -21.64
N ALA A 72 -19.24 14.10 -21.20
CA ALA A 72 -17.96 13.43 -21.22
C ALA A 72 -18.14 12.07 -20.52
N PRO A 73 -17.65 10.96 -21.09
CA PRO A 73 -17.83 9.67 -20.46
C PRO A 73 -17.24 9.74 -19.05
N ALA A 74 -18.06 9.42 -18.05
CA ALA A 74 -17.57 9.23 -16.70
C ALA A 74 -16.50 8.13 -16.78
N VAL A 75 -15.25 8.52 -16.61
CA VAL A 75 -14.14 7.57 -16.55
C VAL A 75 -14.39 6.81 -15.25
N VAL A 76 -14.90 5.59 -15.36
CA VAL A 76 -14.99 4.68 -14.23
C VAL A 76 -13.55 4.42 -13.80
N SER A 77 -13.11 5.14 -12.78
CA SER A 77 -11.86 4.86 -12.09
C SER A 77 -11.92 3.39 -11.68
N VAL A 78 -10.95 2.57 -12.08
CA VAL A 78 -10.58 1.41 -11.26
C VAL A 78 -10.35 1.98 -9.87
N ALA A 79 -11.07 1.48 -8.87
CA ALA A 79 -11.02 2.08 -7.55
C ALA A 79 -9.66 1.78 -6.91
N LEU A 80 -9.26 2.67 -6.01
CA LEU A 80 -7.96 2.60 -5.36
C LEU A 80 -7.85 1.47 -4.33
N ASP A 81 -8.98 0.85 -3.99
CA ASP A 81 -9.09 -0.15 -2.93
C ASP A 81 -9.10 -1.59 -3.43
N HIS A 82 -9.04 -1.86 -4.74
CA HIS A 82 -9.11 -3.24 -5.24
C HIS A 82 -8.36 -3.49 -6.54
N ALA A 83 -8.17 -4.77 -6.84
CA ALA A 83 -7.76 -5.30 -8.13
C ALA A 83 -8.61 -6.55 -8.45
N GLY A 84 -9.42 -6.48 -9.50
CA GLY A 84 -10.46 -7.50 -9.71
C GLY A 84 -11.42 -7.53 -8.53
N ASP A 85 -11.66 -8.71 -7.96
CA ASP A 85 -12.52 -8.89 -6.77
C ASP A 85 -11.75 -8.81 -5.44
N ILE A 86 -10.42 -8.59 -5.48
CA ILE A 86 -9.55 -8.58 -4.30
C ILE A 86 -9.46 -7.16 -3.75
N VAL A 87 -9.77 -6.97 -2.47
CA VAL A 87 -9.82 -5.66 -1.80
C VAL A 87 -8.65 -5.48 -0.83
N ILE A 88 -8.10 -4.26 -0.74
CA ILE A 88 -7.11 -3.85 0.27
C ILE A 88 -7.68 -4.08 1.68
N GLY A 89 -6.86 -4.65 2.55
CA GLY A 89 -7.19 -4.98 3.93
C GLY A 89 -8.07 -6.23 4.10
N GLN A 90 -8.47 -6.92 3.02
CA GLN A 90 -9.13 -8.21 3.17
C GLN A 90 -8.12 -9.29 3.59
N ARG A 91 -8.61 -10.34 4.25
CA ARG A 91 -7.76 -11.49 4.57
C ARG A 91 -7.39 -12.28 3.33
N PHE A 92 -6.11 -12.58 3.13
CA PHE A 92 -5.63 -13.42 2.05
C PHE A 92 -6.16 -14.85 2.17
N THR A 93 -6.22 -15.42 3.37
CA THR A 93 -6.84 -16.74 3.60
C THR A 93 -8.33 -16.80 3.27
N ALA A 94 -9.01 -15.66 3.22
CA ALA A 94 -10.40 -15.55 2.78
C ALA A 94 -10.52 -15.18 1.29
N ALA A 95 -9.41 -14.79 0.66
CA ALA A 95 -9.34 -14.44 -0.75
C ALA A 95 -9.23 -15.73 -1.59
N ASP A 96 -10.31 -16.04 -2.32
CA ASP A 96 -10.37 -17.10 -3.33
C ASP A 96 -9.66 -18.41 -2.91
N ALA A 97 -10.29 -19.16 -2.00
CA ALA A 97 -9.70 -20.36 -1.39
C ALA A 97 -9.32 -21.46 -2.41
N ASP A 98 -9.89 -21.41 -3.62
CA ASP A 98 -9.63 -22.37 -4.69
C ASP A 98 -8.64 -21.83 -5.75
N ALA A 99 -8.18 -20.59 -5.62
CA ALA A 99 -7.24 -19.99 -6.56
C ALA A 99 -5.84 -20.62 -6.50
N THR A 100 -5.25 -20.77 -7.69
CA THR A 100 -3.85 -21.19 -7.83
C THR A 100 -2.94 -19.96 -7.76
N TRP A 101 -2.67 -19.51 -6.53
CA TRP A 101 -1.74 -18.42 -6.26
C TRP A 101 -0.29 -18.84 -6.53
N HIS A 102 0.46 -17.95 -7.18
CA HIS A 102 1.91 -18.10 -7.36
C HIS A 102 2.61 -17.12 -6.41
N SER A 103 3.43 -17.64 -5.49
CA SER A 103 4.24 -16.84 -4.56
C SER A 103 5.57 -16.47 -5.22
N ALA A 104 5.99 -15.21 -5.05
CA ALA A 104 7.31 -14.73 -5.49
C ALA A 104 8.47 -15.23 -4.60
N GLY A 105 8.16 -15.87 -3.47
CA GLY A 105 9.13 -16.51 -2.57
C GLY A 105 9.93 -15.52 -1.72
N LEU A 106 9.37 -14.35 -1.39
CA LEU A 106 10.02 -13.38 -0.49
C LEU A 106 9.99 -13.83 0.98
N SER A 107 9.03 -14.68 1.34
CA SER A 107 8.98 -15.29 2.67
C SER A 107 10.00 -16.43 2.75
N GLU A 108 11.02 -16.31 3.62
CA GLU A 108 12.06 -17.36 3.83
C GLU A 108 11.49 -18.63 4.51
N GLY A 109 10.57 -19.32 3.84
CA GLY A 109 9.84 -20.45 4.42
C GLY A 109 8.84 -20.05 5.50
N GLY A 110 8.38 -18.78 5.48
CA GLY A 110 7.32 -18.28 6.34
C GLY A 110 5.96 -18.95 6.07
N GLN A 111 5.02 -18.76 6.98
CA GLN A 111 3.65 -19.23 6.78
C GLN A 111 3.00 -18.44 5.62
N ALA A 112 2.18 -19.07 4.79
CA ALA A 112 1.40 -18.33 3.79
C ALA A 112 0.67 -17.13 4.43
N GLY A 113 0.80 -15.96 3.81
CA GLY A 113 0.31 -14.69 4.35
C GLY A 113 1.30 -13.93 5.24
N SER A 114 2.48 -14.48 5.56
CA SER A 114 3.59 -13.70 6.11
C SER A 114 4.34 -13.00 4.97
N CYS A 115 4.52 -11.68 5.05
CA CYS A 115 5.14 -10.81 4.04
C CYS A 115 5.55 -11.51 2.73
N GLU A 116 4.68 -11.45 1.73
CA GLU A 116 4.87 -12.17 0.47
C GLU A 116 4.16 -11.47 -0.69
N TYR A 117 4.65 -11.67 -1.90
CA TYR A 117 3.98 -11.25 -3.13
C TYR A 117 3.33 -12.45 -3.81
N TYR A 118 2.08 -12.26 -4.23
CA TYR A 118 1.30 -13.26 -4.93
C TYR A 118 0.83 -12.76 -6.28
N GLU A 119 0.85 -13.66 -7.26
CA GLU A 119 0.38 -13.45 -8.61
C GLU A 119 -0.63 -14.54 -8.99
N ARG A 120 -1.28 -14.37 -10.15
CA ARG A 120 -2.27 -15.30 -10.70
C ARG A 120 -3.51 -15.38 -9.80
N GLY A 121 -4.08 -16.58 -9.61
CA GLY A 121 -5.38 -16.71 -8.96
C GLY A 121 -6.46 -15.91 -9.68
N SER A 122 -7.18 -15.09 -8.93
CA SER A 122 -8.20 -14.16 -9.45
C SER A 122 -7.68 -12.75 -9.74
N LEU A 123 -6.37 -12.49 -9.63
CA LEU A 123 -5.82 -11.18 -9.99
C LEU A 123 -5.87 -10.96 -11.52
N PRO A 124 -6.13 -9.73 -11.97
CA PRO A 124 -5.97 -9.37 -13.36
C PRO A 124 -4.52 -9.57 -13.84
N GLU A 125 -4.36 -9.73 -15.15
CA GLU A 125 -3.05 -9.90 -15.78
C GLU A 125 -2.09 -8.74 -15.46
N GLY A 126 -0.83 -9.07 -15.18
CA GLY A 126 0.21 -8.11 -14.86
C GLY A 126 0.11 -7.53 -13.44
N ILE A 127 -0.89 -7.94 -12.66
CA ILE A 127 -1.06 -7.50 -11.27
C ILE A 127 -0.49 -8.56 -10.32
N SER A 128 0.38 -8.12 -9.43
CA SER A 128 0.75 -8.84 -8.21
C SER A 128 0.14 -8.14 -6.99
N MET A 129 0.04 -8.85 -5.87
CA MET A 129 -0.38 -8.31 -4.59
C MET A 129 0.63 -8.61 -3.50
N MET A 130 0.91 -7.62 -2.66
CA MET A 130 1.64 -7.79 -1.41
C MET A 130 0.66 -8.15 -0.29
N VAL A 131 0.96 -9.23 0.42
CA VAL A 131 0.24 -9.67 1.61
C VAL A 131 1.18 -9.58 2.79
N ASP A 132 0.71 -8.97 3.88
CA ASP A 132 1.42 -8.93 5.16
C ASP A 132 0.44 -9.20 6.30
N ASP A 133 0.87 -10.00 7.28
CA ASP A 133 0.04 -10.50 8.38
C ASP A 133 -1.35 -11.02 7.93
N ASP A 134 -1.40 -11.81 6.85
CA ASP A 134 -2.63 -12.31 6.21
C ASP A 134 -3.55 -11.22 5.63
N HIS A 135 -3.11 -9.97 5.48
CA HIS A 135 -3.92 -8.90 4.88
C HIS A 135 -3.32 -8.44 3.56
N VAL A 136 -4.18 -8.18 2.57
CA VAL A 136 -3.76 -7.58 1.30
C VAL A 136 -3.40 -6.11 1.53
N GLN A 137 -2.15 -5.74 1.32
CA GLN A 137 -1.65 -4.40 1.65
C GLN A 137 -1.53 -3.49 0.44
N ARG A 138 -1.14 -4.05 -0.71
CA ARG A 138 -0.81 -3.30 -1.92
C ARG A 138 -0.95 -4.19 -3.14
N PHE A 139 -1.34 -3.59 -4.25
CA PHE A 139 -1.22 -4.17 -5.58
C PHE A 139 -0.10 -3.48 -6.34
N GLU A 140 0.53 -4.23 -7.22
CA GLU A 140 1.57 -3.76 -8.11
C GLU A 140 1.22 -4.15 -9.55
N LEU A 141 1.39 -3.21 -10.47
CA LEU A 141 1.32 -3.43 -11.92
C LEU A 141 2.71 -3.17 -12.48
N ALA A 142 3.37 -4.23 -12.95
CA ALA A 142 4.72 -4.22 -13.47
C ALA A 142 4.84 -5.16 -14.68
N PRO A 143 5.85 -4.98 -15.56
CA PRO A 143 6.14 -5.93 -16.63
C PRO A 143 6.37 -7.35 -16.10
N LEU A 144 5.82 -8.35 -16.78
CA LEU A 144 6.04 -9.76 -16.44
C LEU A 144 7.40 -10.24 -16.99
N ASP A 145 8.28 -10.67 -16.09
CA ASP A 145 9.59 -11.32 -16.30
C ASP A 145 10.10 -11.42 -17.75
N GLY A 146 10.71 -10.34 -18.24
CA GLY A 146 11.53 -10.36 -19.46
C GLY A 146 10.80 -10.71 -20.76
N THR A 147 9.47 -10.72 -20.75
CA THR A 147 8.66 -10.92 -21.96
C THR A 147 8.32 -9.58 -22.59
N ASP A 148 8.34 -9.49 -23.92
CA ASP A 148 7.88 -8.31 -24.69
C ASP A 148 6.33 -8.20 -24.68
N GLU A 149 5.65 -8.84 -23.72
CA GLU A 149 4.20 -8.86 -23.65
C GLU A 149 3.69 -7.49 -23.20
N THR A 150 2.85 -6.90 -24.05
CA THR A 150 2.27 -5.59 -23.75
C THR A 150 1.11 -5.78 -22.78
N ILE A 151 1.36 -5.50 -21.50
CA ILE A 151 0.31 -5.49 -20.48
C ILE A 151 -0.66 -4.35 -20.78
N THR A 152 -1.87 -4.71 -21.19
CA THR A 152 -2.93 -3.73 -21.53
C THR A 152 -3.76 -3.30 -20.33
N GLN A 153 -3.62 -4.01 -19.21
CA GLN A 153 -4.27 -3.74 -17.93
C GLN A 153 -4.00 -2.29 -17.49
N ALA A 154 -5.06 -1.61 -17.07
CA ALA A 154 -4.96 -0.28 -16.49
C ALA A 154 -5.06 -0.36 -14.96
N GLY A 155 -4.29 0.48 -14.28
CA GLY A 155 -4.44 0.72 -12.85
C GLY A 155 -5.49 1.81 -12.54
N PRO A 156 -5.54 2.26 -11.28
CA PRO A 156 -6.41 3.35 -10.85
C PRO A 156 -6.27 4.61 -11.72
N PHE A 157 -7.35 5.36 -11.86
CA PHE A 157 -7.43 6.56 -12.72
C PHE A 157 -7.11 6.28 -14.21
N GLY A 158 -7.13 5.01 -14.62
CA GLY A 158 -6.79 4.57 -15.97
C GLY A 158 -5.29 4.67 -16.28
N LEU A 159 -4.42 4.80 -15.29
CA LEU A 159 -2.97 4.85 -15.47
C LEU A 159 -2.45 3.52 -16.04
N ARG A 160 -1.36 3.57 -16.81
CA ARG A 160 -0.80 2.42 -17.53
C ARG A 160 0.71 2.51 -17.58
N LEU A 161 1.36 1.35 -17.68
CA LEU A 161 2.77 1.24 -18.03
C LEU A 161 3.06 1.98 -19.35
N GLY A 162 4.23 2.60 -19.43
CA GLY A 162 4.69 3.39 -20.58
C GLY A 162 4.04 4.78 -20.73
N MET A 163 3.06 5.14 -19.89
CA MET A 163 2.49 6.48 -19.92
C MET A 163 3.51 7.53 -19.45
N THR A 164 3.56 8.68 -20.11
CA THR A 164 4.45 9.77 -19.67
C THR A 164 3.99 10.38 -18.35
N ARG A 165 4.93 10.95 -17.59
CA ARG A 165 4.63 11.73 -16.37
C ARG A 165 3.54 12.78 -16.58
N ASP A 166 3.62 13.55 -17.68
CA ASP A 166 2.67 14.61 -17.97
C ASP A 166 1.26 14.07 -18.26
N ALA A 167 1.16 12.90 -18.90
CA ALA A 167 -0.11 12.23 -19.11
C ALA A 167 -0.66 11.66 -17.78
N ALA A 168 0.20 11.16 -16.90
CA ALA A 168 -0.18 10.69 -15.57
C ALA A 168 -0.74 11.81 -14.70
N LEU A 169 -0.07 12.96 -14.65
CA LEU A 169 -0.51 14.14 -13.88
C LEU A 169 -1.85 14.73 -14.36
N LYS A 170 -2.23 14.51 -15.62
CA LYS A 170 -3.55 14.90 -16.13
C LYS A 170 -4.68 13.97 -15.67
N ARG A 171 -4.34 12.75 -15.26
CA ARG A 171 -5.29 11.72 -14.80
C ARG A 171 -5.38 11.66 -13.28
N LEU A 172 -4.26 11.85 -12.60
CA LEU A 172 -4.21 11.87 -11.14
C LEU A 172 -5.00 13.06 -10.58
N PRO A 173 -5.63 12.90 -9.40
CA PRO A 173 -6.12 14.04 -8.65
C PRO A 173 -4.97 14.99 -8.29
N LYS A 174 -5.31 16.26 -8.03
CA LYS A 174 -4.31 17.26 -7.64
C LYS A 174 -3.66 16.87 -6.31
N GLY A 175 -2.39 17.27 -6.13
CA GLY A 175 -1.66 17.10 -4.87
C GLY A 175 -0.62 15.99 -4.85
N SER A 176 -0.30 15.38 -5.99
CA SER A 176 0.77 14.39 -6.06
C SER A 176 2.14 14.99 -5.69
N LEU A 177 2.93 14.24 -4.93
CA LEU A 177 4.28 14.60 -4.51
C LEU A 177 5.29 13.80 -5.32
N ALA A 178 6.33 14.49 -5.80
CA ALA A 178 7.43 13.86 -6.52
C ALA A 178 8.66 13.74 -5.61
N GLN A 179 9.30 12.58 -5.62
CA GLN A 179 10.54 12.31 -4.88
C GLN A 179 11.56 11.64 -5.82
N PRO A 180 12.87 11.87 -5.68
CA PRO A 180 13.88 11.09 -6.42
C PRO A 180 13.75 9.59 -6.14
N HIS A 181 14.03 8.75 -7.14
CA HIS A 181 14.04 7.31 -6.93
C HIS A 181 15.20 6.89 -6.00
N ALA A 182 14.99 5.86 -5.17
CA ALA A 182 15.95 5.50 -4.12
C ALA A 182 17.26 4.92 -4.68
N TYR A 183 17.17 4.16 -5.76
CA TYR A 183 18.32 3.48 -6.39
C TYR A 183 18.91 4.23 -7.60
N ASP A 184 18.13 5.11 -8.23
CA ASP A 184 18.57 5.90 -9.38
C ASP A 184 17.92 7.30 -9.33
N PRO A 185 18.42 8.18 -8.44
CA PRO A 185 17.84 9.50 -8.26
C PRO A 185 18.09 10.45 -9.45
N GLU A 186 18.95 10.07 -10.40
CA GLU A 186 19.28 10.90 -11.56
C GLU A 186 18.29 10.72 -12.71
N THR A 187 17.86 9.48 -12.96
CA THR A 187 16.95 9.15 -14.07
C THR A 187 15.56 8.71 -13.61
N GLY A 188 15.44 8.28 -12.35
CA GLY A 188 14.22 7.78 -11.75
C GLY A 188 13.56 8.77 -10.78
N GLN A 189 12.23 8.70 -10.70
CA GLN A 189 11.45 9.39 -9.68
C GLN A 189 10.26 8.55 -9.23
N TYR A 190 9.82 8.82 -8.01
CA TYR A 190 8.51 8.44 -7.51
C TYR A 190 7.52 9.60 -7.71
N LEU A 191 6.29 9.27 -8.06
CA LEU A 191 5.15 10.20 -8.01
C LEU A 191 4.04 9.57 -7.18
N THR A 192 3.76 10.15 -6.01
CA THR A 192 2.82 9.59 -5.03
C THR A 192 1.62 10.51 -4.87
N TRP A 193 0.41 9.95 -4.91
CA TRP A 193 -0.82 10.63 -4.51
C TRP A 193 -1.49 9.83 -3.39
N GLN A 194 -1.81 10.51 -2.29
CA GLN A 194 -2.55 9.94 -1.17
C GLN A 194 -3.98 10.49 -1.18
N ASP A 195 -4.96 9.62 -0.97
CA ASP A 195 -6.35 10.01 -0.87
C ASP A 195 -6.61 10.75 0.46
N PRO A 196 -7.04 12.02 0.46
CA PRO A 196 -7.31 12.74 1.70
C PRO A 196 -8.50 12.16 2.49
N GLY A 197 -9.32 11.31 1.88
CA GLY A 197 -10.50 10.70 2.50
C GLY A 197 -10.25 9.33 3.15
N SER A 198 -9.09 8.72 2.97
CA SER A 198 -8.81 7.35 3.41
C SER A 198 -7.31 7.12 3.66
N ASP A 199 -6.93 5.91 4.09
CA ASP A 199 -5.52 5.49 4.14
C ASP A 199 -5.07 4.83 2.83
N LEU A 200 -5.64 5.22 1.70
CA LEU A 200 -5.27 4.67 0.39
C LEU A 200 -4.40 5.63 -0.39
N ALA A 201 -3.49 5.07 -1.18
CA ALA A 201 -2.59 5.85 -2.02
C ALA A 201 -2.26 5.11 -3.31
N ILE A 202 -1.72 5.86 -4.26
CA ILE A 202 -1.06 5.36 -5.47
C ILE A 202 0.35 5.95 -5.57
N ARG A 203 1.32 5.12 -5.94
CA ARG A 203 2.69 5.54 -6.23
C ARG A 203 3.11 5.01 -7.59
N LEU A 204 3.74 5.86 -8.38
CA LEU A 204 4.28 5.53 -9.68
C LEU A 204 5.80 5.53 -9.60
N GLU A 205 6.44 4.50 -10.13
CA GLU A 205 7.84 4.58 -10.52
C GLU A 205 7.92 5.06 -11.95
N ILE A 206 8.75 6.09 -12.17
CA ILE A 206 8.94 6.71 -13.47
C ILE A 206 10.43 6.73 -13.77
N PHE A 207 10.83 5.99 -14.79
CA PHE A 207 12.17 6.00 -15.36
C PHE A 207 12.12 6.54 -16.78
N ASP A 208 13.11 7.32 -17.18
CA ASP A 208 13.18 7.94 -18.51
C ASP A 208 11.89 8.69 -18.91
N GLY A 209 11.18 9.24 -17.91
CA GLY A 209 9.96 10.03 -18.10
C GLY A 209 8.68 9.23 -18.32
N VAL A 210 8.72 7.89 -18.30
CA VAL A 210 7.55 7.00 -18.45
C VAL A 210 7.33 6.12 -17.23
N ILE A 211 6.07 5.75 -16.97
CA ILE A 211 5.72 4.85 -15.87
C ILE A 211 6.28 3.46 -16.16
N SER A 212 7.13 2.95 -15.26
CA SER A 212 7.65 1.58 -15.29
C SER A 212 6.90 0.64 -14.35
N THR A 213 6.36 1.18 -13.25
CA THR A 213 5.67 0.42 -12.21
C THR A 213 4.57 1.27 -11.57
N LEU A 214 3.44 0.66 -11.20
CA LEU A 214 2.39 1.31 -10.42
C LEU A 214 2.13 0.50 -9.16
N TYR A 215 1.97 1.20 -8.04
CA TYR A 215 1.59 0.66 -6.75
C TYR A 215 0.30 1.31 -6.29
N TRP A 216 -0.67 0.55 -5.79
CA TRP A 216 -1.81 1.13 -5.07
C TRP A 216 -2.25 0.26 -3.90
N GLY A 217 -2.72 0.90 -2.83
CA GLY A 217 -3.10 0.21 -1.60
C GLY A 217 -2.97 1.11 -0.38
N ALA A 218 -2.70 0.49 0.78
CA ALA A 218 -2.49 1.23 2.02
C ALA A 218 -1.33 2.22 1.89
N SER A 219 -1.45 3.44 2.43
CA SER A 219 -0.49 4.53 2.18
C SER A 219 0.93 4.17 2.58
N GLY A 220 1.10 3.52 3.75
CA GLY A 220 2.42 3.05 4.18
C GLY A 220 2.98 1.96 3.26
N ALA A 221 2.12 1.05 2.79
CA ALA A 221 2.51 -0.07 1.94
C ALA A 221 2.99 0.39 0.56
N VAL A 222 2.35 1.38 -0.07
CA VAL A 222 2.81 1.89 -1.38
C VAL A 222 4.15 2.61 -1.31
N GLU A 223 4.62 3.00 -0.12
CA GLU A 223 5.91 3.65 0.05
C GLU A 223 7.07 2.70 0.32
N LEU A 224 6.79 1.42 0.58
CA LEU A 224 7.80 0.40 0.77
C LEU A 224 8.57 0.12 -0.51
N ILE A 225 9.89 0.03 -0.38
CA ILE A 225 10.84 -0.14 -1.48
C ILE A 225 11.20 -1.62 -1.66
N GLU A 226 11.45 -2.33 -0.55
CA GLU A 226 11.78 -3.76 -0.56
C GLU A 226 10.91 -4.50 0.48
N GLY A 227 10.25 -5.59 0.07
CA GLY A 227 9.47 -6.41 0.99
C GLY A 227 8.33 -5.65 1.68
N CYS A 228 8.15 -5.92 2.98
CA CYS A 228 7.03 -5.39 3.78
C CYS A 228 7.48 -4.53 4.99
N ALA A 229 8.75 -4.09 5.07
CA ALA A 229 9.29 -3.35 6.22
C ALA A 229 10.33 -2.29 5.83
#